data_AF-A0A7R8L5L9-F1
#
_entry.id   AF-A0A7R8L5L9-F1
#
_cell.length_a   1.000
_cell.length_b   1.000
_cell.length_c   1.000
_cell.angle_alpha   90.00
_cell.angle_beta   90.00
_cell.angle_gamma   90.00
#
_symmetry.space_group_name_H-M   'P 1'
#
loop_
_entity.id
_entity.type
_entity.pdbx_description
1 polymer ?
#
loop_
_entity_poly.entity_id
_entity_poly.type
_entity_poly.pdbx_seq_one_letter_code
_entity_poly.pdbx_strand_id
1 'polypeptide(L)'
;MNASDATMAVFLDLENIALGAREAAYPRFDIRKVLERLLLKGHIVVKKAYCDFERYKEFKRDLHEAAFELIEIPHLSQAGKNSADIRMVVDALDLCYTKGHVDTFVIISGDSDFSPLVSKLRENAKTVIGVGVKNSTSDLFLNNCDEFLYYDDLVRDAKEAQEVAEPRGKKPKGKTAKLSADKALRMVVETLEALVQERGEDERIWGSMIKQALKRRNPGFNERAFGYRSFNDLLLEAQKKGLLHLEPDEKSGGYLVSPSGAA
;
A
#
# COMPACT_ATOMS: atom_id res chain seq x y z
N MET A 1 3.19 -12.46 15.84
CA MET A 1 3.05 -12.68 14.39
C MET A 1 3.79 -11.54 13.70
N ASN A 2 4.70 -11.82 12.77
CA ASN A 2 5.38 -10.75 12.04
C ASN A 2 4.36 -10.00 11.20
N ALA A 3 4.30 -8.67 11.32
CA ALA A 3 3.43 -7.81 10.51
C ALA A 3 3.71 -7.86 8.99
N SER A 4 4.56 -8.77 8.51
CA SER A 4 4.88 -8.97 7.09
C SER A 4 4.00 -10.02 6.39
N ASP A 5 3.27 -10.85 7.14
CA ASP A 5 2.53 -12.01 6.59
C ASP A 5 1.00 -11.80 6.57
N ALA A 6 0.52 -10.62 6.96
CA ALA A 6 -0.90 -10.32 6.99
C ALA A 6 -1.54 -10.47 5.60
N THR A 7 -2.72 -11.06 5.53
CA THR A 7 -3.46 -11.27 4.28
C THR A 7 -4.67 -10.35 4.23
N MET A 8 -4.65 -9.41 3.29
CA MET A 8 -5.59 -8.30 3.22
C MET A 8 -6.64 -8.44 2.11
N ALA A 9 -7.86 -8.02 2.41
CA ALA A 9 -8.92 -7.79 1.42
C ALA A 9 -9.24 -6.29 1.35
N VAL A 10 -9.21 -5.73 0.14
CA VAL A 10 -9.43 -4.30 -0.11
C VAL A 10 -10.80 -4.09 -0.74
N PHE A 11 -11.59 -3.25 -0.08
CA PHE A 11 -12.93 -2.84 -0.50
C PHE A 11 -12.93 -1.33 -0.73
N LEU A 12 -13.18 -0.93 -1.97
CA LEU A 12 -13.14 0.46 -2.40
C LEU A 12 -14.55 0.97 -2.70
N ASP A 13 -15.01 1.92 -1.90
CA ASP A 13 -16.13 2.79 -2.24
C ASP A 13 -15.59 3.95 -3.07
N LEU A 14 -15.71 3.81 -4.39
CA LEU A 14 -15.11 4.74 -5.33
C LEU A 14 -15.84 6.09 -5.32
N GLU A 15 -17.16 6.08 -5.14
CA GLU A 15 -17.96 7.30 -5.20
C GLU A 15 -17.60 8.22 -4.03
N ASN A 16 -17.54 7.68 -2.82
CA ASN A 16 -17.21 8.45 -1.62
C ASN A 16 -15.78 9.02 -1.70
N ILE A 17 -14.77 8.20 -2.03
CA ILE A 17 -13.39 8.68 -2.07
C ILE A 17 -13.14 9.67 -3.22
N ALA A 18 -13.78 9.47 -4.38
CA ALA A 18 -13.62 10.35 -5.52
C ALA A 18 -14.30 11.71 -5.28
N LEU A 19 -15.45 11.73 -4.60
CA LEU A 19 -16.11 12.96 -4.18
C LEU A 19 -15.27 13.69 -3.12
N GLY A 20 -14.82 12.99 -2.07
CA GLY A 20 -13.98 13.57 -1.02
C GLY A 20 -12.67 14.16 -1.55
N ALA A 21 -12.02 13.47 -2.51
CA ALA A 21 -10.80 13.99 -3.14
C ALA A 21 -11.05 15.25 -3.99
N ARG A 22 -12.20 15.33 -4.68
CA ARG A 22 -12.58 16.52 -5.47
C ARG A 22 -12.90 17.71 -4.57
N GLU A 23 -13.61 17.49 -3.48
CA GLU A 23 -13.98 18.54 -2.52
C GLU A 23 -12.75 19.13 -1.82
N ALA A 24 -11.77 18.29 -1.50
CA ALA A 24 -10.51 18.74 -0.91
C ALA A 24 -9.49 19.29 -1.94
N ALA A 25 -9.93 19.54 -3.19
CA ALA A 25 -9.14 20.13 -4.28
C ALA A 25 -7.84 19.38 -4.63
N TYR A 26 -7.79 18.07 -4.38
CA TYR A 26 -6.65 17.24 -4.75
C TYR A 26 -6.67 16.86 -6.23
N PRO A 27 -5.49 16.53 -6.81
CA PRO A 27 -5.46 15.84 -8.09
C PRO A 27 -6.28 14.55 -7.99
N ARG A 28 -6.81 14.12 -9.14
CA ARG A 28 -7.61 12.90 -9.30
C ARG A 28 -7.09 11.75 -8.43
N PHE A 29 -7.99 11.13 -7.66
CA PHE A 29 -7.68 10.00 -6.78
C PHE A 29 -6.86 8.93 -7.52
N ASP A 30 -5.76 8.50 -6.92
CA ASP A 30 -4.84 7.50 -7.46
C ASP A 30 -4.73 6.33 -6.49
N ILE A 31 -5.44 5.26 -6.82
CA ILE A 31 -5.48 4.02 -6.04
C ILE A 31 -4.11 3.39 -5.82
N ARG A 32 -3.14 3.63 -6.73
CA ARG A 32 -1.81 3.03 -6.63
C ARG A 32 -1.07 3.48 -5.39
N LYS A 33 -1.24 4.73 -4.97
CA LYS A 33 -0.63 5.27 -3.74
C LYS A 33 -1.12 4.53 -2.51
N VAL A 34 -2.41 4.23 -2.45
CA VAL A 34 -3.00 3.42 -1.38
C VAL A 34 -2.43 2.01 -1.40
N LEU A 35 -2.40 1.37 -2.58
CA LEU A 35 -1.85 0.02 -2.72
C LEU A 35 -0.38 -0.06 -2.31
N GLU A 36 0.45 0.91 -2.69
CA GLU A 36 1.87 0.95 -2.32
C GLU A 36 2.08 0.95 -0.81
N ARG A 37 1.26 1.72 -0.07
CA ARG A 37 1.28 1.73 1.39
C ARG A 37 0.83 0.39 1.97
N LEU A 38 -0.29 -0.13 1.49
CA LEU A 38 -0.83 -1.43 1.96
C LEU A 38 0.15 -2.59 1.70
N LEU A 39 0.88 -2.57 0.59
CA LEU A 39 1.85 -3.62 0.25
C LEU A 39 3.07 -3.66 1.20
N LEU A 40 3.27 -2.66 2.04
CA LEU A 40 4.25 -2.73 3.13
C LEU A 40 3.72 -3.59 4.30
N LYS A 41 2.40 -3.50 4.56
CA LYS A 41 1.70 -4.13 5.68
C LYS A 41 1.31 -5.59 5.47
N GLY A 42 1.10 -6.02 4.23
CA GLY A 42 0.64 -7.38 3.98
C GLY A 42 0.53 -7.78 2.50
N HIS A 43 -0.03 -8.95 2.26
CA HIS A 43 -0.36 -9.48 0.95
C HIS A 43 -1.82 -9.18 0.63
N ILE A 44 -2.08 -8.46 -0.46
CA ILE A 44 -3.45 -8.19 -0.90
C ILE A 44 -3.94 -9.37 -1.74
N VAL A 45 -4.98 -10.06 -1.28
CA VAL A 45 -5.55 -11.25 -1.95
C VAL A 45 -6.92 -10.99 -2.58
N VAL A 46 -7.64 -9.97 -2.12
CA VAL A 46 -8.92 -9.53 -2.71
C VAL A 46 -8.88 -8.03 -2.92
N LYS A 47 -9.38 -7.58 -4.08
CA LYS A 47 -9.55 -6.17 -4.43
C LYS A 47 -10.88 -5.99 -5.14
N LYS A 48 -11.83 -5.31 -4.52
CA LYS A 48 -13.15 -5.02 -5.10
C LYS A 48 -13.41 -3.52 -5.05
N ALA A 49 -13.91 -2.97 -6.16
CA ALA A 49 -14.30 -1.57 -6.27
C ALA A 49 -15.78 -1.46 -6.63
N TYR A 50 -16.54 -0.68 -5.86
CA TYR A 50 -17.98 -0.54 -5.97
C TYR A 50 -18.30 0.86 -6.47
N CYS A 51 -19.03 0.96 -7.58
CA CYS A 51 -19.37 2.25 -8.20
C CYS A 51 -20.41 2.13 -9.30
N ASP A 52 -21.14 3.21 -9.57
CA ASP A 52 -21.71 3.49 -10.88
C ASP A 52 -20.61 3.89 -11.87
N PHE A 53 -20.12 2.89 -12.57
CA PHE A 53 -18.94 2.94 -13.41
C PHE A 53 -19.25 3.57 -14.77
N GLU A 54 -20.52 3.82 -15.09
CA GLU A 54 -20.96 4.68 -16.19
C GLU A 54 -20.72 6.16 -15.85
N ARG A 55 -20.83 6.54 -14.57
CA ARG A 55 -20.57 7.90 -14.07
C ARG A 55 -19.08 8.17 -13.78
N TYR A 56 -18.32 7.14 -13.41
CA TYR A 56 -16.91 7.24 -13.00
C TYR A 56 -15.96 6.47 -13.96
N LYS A 57 -16.21 6.59 -15.28
CA LYS A 57 -15.47 5.86 -16.34
C LYS A 57 -13.97 6.09 -16.31
N GLU A 58 -13.54 7.28 -15.91
CA GLU A 58 -12.14 7.66 -15.88
C GLU A 58 -11.31 6.73 -15.00
N PHE A 59 -11.88 6.20 -13.92
CA PHE A 59 -11.20 5.30 -12.97
C PHE A 59 -11.14 3.84 -13.41
N LYS A 60 -11.95 3.42 -14.41
CA LYS A 60 -12.01 2.03 -14.87
C LYS A 60 -10.63 1.50 -15.28
N ARG A 61 -9.91 2.27 -16.09
CA ARG A 61 -8.60 1.83 -16.61
C ARG A 61 -7.61 1.61 -15.46
N ASP A 62 -7.47 2.59 -14.59
CA ASP A 62 -6.46 2.57 -13.53
C ASP A 62 -6.80 1.46 -12.48
N LEU A 63 -8.08 1.24 -12.19
CA LEU A 63 -8.53 0.14 -11.32
C LEU A 63 -8.35 -1.24 -11.95
N HIS A 64 -8.64 -1.37 -13.25
CA HIS A 64 -8.44 -2.62 -13.99
C HIS A 64 -6.94 -2.97 -14.08
N GLU A 65 -6.07 -2.00 -14.37
CA GLU A 65 -4.61 -2.18 -14.33
C GLU A 65 -4.11 -2.60 -12.95
N ALA A 66 -4.75 -2.12 -11.88
CA ALA A 66 -4.47 -2.50 -10.51
C ALA A 66 -5.08 -3.85 -10.08
N ALA A 67 -5.74 -4.56 -11.00
CA ALA A 67 -6.42 -5.85 -10.82
C ALA A 67 -7.55 -5.81 -9.78
N PHE A 68 -8.35 -4.74 -9.78
CA PHE A 68 -9.62 -4.71 -9.06
C PHE A 68 -10.72 -5.43 -9.83
N GLU A 69 -11.53 -6.21 -9.11
CA GLU A 69 -12.85 -6.60 -9.59
C GLU A 69 -13.77 -5.37 -9.54
N LEU A 70 -14.33 -4.99 -10.69
CA LEU A 70 -15.19 -3.83 -10.83
C LEU A 70 -16.65 -4.25 -10.63
N ILE A 71 -17.22 -3.91 -9.48
CA ILE A 71 -18.61 -4.19 -9.12
C ILE A 71 -19.49 -3.01 -9.56
N GLU A 72 -20.21 -3.19 -10.67
CA GLU A 72 -21.13 -2.19 -11.22
C GLU A 72 -22.39 -2.06 -10.36
N ILE A 73 -22.66 -0.84 -9.88
CA ILE A 73 -23.84 -0.48 -9.09
C ILE A 73 -24.59 0.65 -9.81
N PRO A 74 -25.53 0.35 -10.72
CA PRO A 74 -26.22 1.38 -11.49
C PRO A 74 -27.21 2.16 -10.60
N HIS A 75 -27.17 3.48 -10.68
CA HIS A 75 -28.14 4.34 -10.00
C HIS A 75 -29.48 4.37 -10.76
N LEU A 76 -30.31 3.34 -10.57
CA LEU A 76 -31.61 3.21 -11.25
C LEU A 76 -32.69 4.18 -10.73
N SER A 77 -32.49 4.82 -9.57
CA SER A 77 -33.37 5.87 -9.02
C SER A 77 -32.69 6.65 -7.87
N GLN A 78 -33.35 7.69 -7.35
CA GLN A 78 -32.89 8.48 -6.20
C GLN A 78 -32.72 7.65 -4.91
N ALA A 79 -33.35 6.47 -4.83
CA ALA A 79 -33.23 5.50 -3.75
C ALA A 79 -32.02 4.54 -3.89
N GLY A 80 -31.26 4.63 -4.98
CA GLY A 80 -30.13 3.74 -5.26
C GLY A 80 -28.82 4.08 -4.56
N LYS A 81 -28.74 5.23 -3.87
CA LYS A 81 -27.49 5.78 -3.32
C LYS A 81 -26.77 4.83 -2.35
N ASN A 82 -27.51 4.11 -1.50
CA ASN A 82 -26.93 3.21 -0.51
C ASN A 82 -26.69 1.78 -1.06
N SER A 83 -26.96 1.53 -2.35
CA SER A 83 -26.84 0.19 -2.92
C SER A 83 -25.38 -0.27 -2.97
N ALA A 84 -24.45 0.66 -3.20
CA ALA A 84 -23.02 0.37 -3.20
C ALA A 84 -22.55 -0.04 -1.80
N ASP A 85 -22.92 0.73 -0.78
CA ASP A 85 -22.56 0.48 0.61
C ASP A 85 -23.08 -0.87 1.08
N ILE A 86 -24.38 -1.13 0.87
CA ILE A 86 -25.01 -2.41 1.24
C ILE A 86 -24.31 -3.57 0.53
N ARG A 87 -24.06 -3.45 -0.77
CA ARG A 87 -23.39 -4.51 -1.52
C ARG A 87 -21.97 -4.76 -1.01
N MET A 88 -21.24 -3.70 -0.72
CA MET A 88 -19.89 -3.79 -0.17
C MET A 88 -19.88 -4.46 1.21
N VAL A 89 -20.82 -4.11 2.09
CA VAL A 89 -20.98 -4.74 3.42
C VAL A 89 -21.27 -6.24 3.30
N VAL A 90 -22.19 -6.62 2.41
CA VAL A 90 -22.54 -8.03 2.18
C VAL A 90 -21.33 -8.81 1.68
N ASP A 91 -20.63 -8.32 0.67
CA ASP A 91 -19.46 -8.98 0.09
C ASP A 91 -18.30 -9.10 1.12
N ALA A 92 -18.10 -8.08 1.97
CA ALA A 92 -17.07 -8.08 3.00
C ALA A 92 -17.37 -9.11 4.11
N LEU A 93 -18.62 -9.18 4.57
CA LEU A 93 -19.02 -10.16 5.58
C LEU A 93 -18.99 -11.59 5.03
N ASP A 94 -19.44 -11.80 3.79
CA ASP A 94 -19.33 -13.11 3.13
C ASP A 94 -17.86 -13.55 3.05
N LEU A 95 -16.94 -12.66 2.65
CA LEU A 95 -15.52 -12.96 2.62
C LEU A 95 -14.96 -13.27 4.02
N CYS A 96 -15.37 -12.52 5.04
CA CYS A 96 -14.97 -12.73 6.43
C CYS A 96 -15.29 -14.15 6.91
N TYR A 97 -16.50 -14.65 6.61
CA TYR A 97 -16.95 -15.97 7.03
C TYR A 97 -16.43 -17.11 6.14
N THR A 98 -16.27 -16.88 4.84
CA THR A 98 -15.89 -17.94 3.88
C THR A 98 -14.38 -18.09 3.69
N LYS A 99 -13.60 -17.02 3.91
CA LYS A 99 -12.14 -17.00 3.70
C LYS A 99 -11.41 -16.67 4.99
N GLY A 100 -11.35 -17.64 5.89
CA GLY A 100 -10.73 -17.49 7.22
C GLY A 100 -9.26 -17.03 7.22
N HIS A 101 -8.52 -17.23 6.12
CA HIS A 101 -7.13 -16.80 5.96
C HIS A 101 -6.97 -15.29 5.72
N VAL A 102 -8.04 -14.57 5.38
CA VAL A 102 -8.02 -13.10 5.31
C VAL A 102 -8.10 -12.58 6.74
N ASP A 103 -7.03 -11.96 7.22
CA ASP A 103 -6.92 -11.44 8.59
C ASP A 103 -7.25 -9.95 8.67
N THR A 104 -7.08 -9.22 7.57
CA THR A 104 -7.14 -7.77 7.54
C THR A 104 -8.09 -7.30 6.45
N PHE A 105 -9.00 -6.39 6.80
CA PHE A 105 -9.95 -5.77 5.89
C PHE A 105 -9.63 -4.30 5.75
N VAL A 106 -9.42 -3.87 4.51
CA VAL A 106 -9.16 -2.47 4.17
C VAL A 106 -10.44 -1.89 3.58
N ILE A 107 -11.00 -0.88 4.25
CA ILE A 107 -12.19 -0.16 3.79
C ILE A 107 -11.75 1.23 3.33
N ILE A 108 -11.82 1.46 2.02
CA ILE A 108 -11.50 2.76 1.43
C ILE A 108 -12.80 3.54 1.26
N SER A 109 -13.13 4.34 2.28
CA SER A 109 -14.27 5.27 2.32
C SER A 109 -14.07 6.28 3.48
N GLY A 110 -14.77 7.41 3.46
CA GLY A 110 -14.89 8.33 4.59
C GLY A 110 -16.20 8.19 5.39
N ASP A 111 -17.11 7.32 4.96
CA ASP A 111 -18.49 7.28 5.47
C ASP A 111 -18.63 6.55 6.81
N SER A 112 -19.36 7.16 7.76
CA SER A 112 -19.74 6.52 9.03
C SER A 112 -20.68 5.33 8.87
N ASP A 113 -21.35 5.19 7.73
CA ASP A 113 -22.30 4.09 7.50
C ASP A 113 -21.60 2.72 7.45
N PHE A 114 -20.26 2.69 7.30
CA PHE A 114 -19.46 1.46 7.42
C PHE A 114 -19.10 1.09 8.86
N SER A 115 -19.38 1.93 9.86
CA SER A 115 -19.05 1.64 11.26
C SER A 115 -19.61 0.30 11.77
N PRO A 116 -20.85 -0.12 11.45
CA PRO A 116 -21.35 -1.45 11.81
C PRO A 116 -20.56 -2.60 11.17
N LEU A 117 -20.11 -2.44 9.91
CA LEU A 117 -19.26 -3.42 9.25
C LEU A 117 -17.92 -3.55 9.98
N VAL A 118 -17.29 -2.43 10.33
CA VAL A 118 -16.04 -2.41 11.10
C VAL A 118 -16.21 -3.15 12.43
N SER A 119 -17.27 -2.84 13.18
CA SER A 119 -17.55 -3.52 14.44
C SER A 119 -17.72 -5.03 14.26
N LYS A 120 -18.44 -5.47 13.21
CA LYS A 120 -18.65 -6.90 12.96
C LYS A 120 -17.39 -7.63 12.50
N LEU A 121 -16.52 -6.98 11.72
CA LEU A 121 -15.22 -7.54 11.35
C LEU A 121 -14.33 -7.72 12.58
N ARG A 122 -14.28 -6.71 13.47
CA ARG A 122 -13.52 -6.77 14.72
C ARG A 122 -14.06 -7.83 15.69
N GLU A 123 -15.38 -7.99 15.78
CA GLU A 123 -16.02 -9.09 16.53
C GLU A 123 -15.56 -10.47 16.02
N ASN A 124 -15.23 -10.58 14.73
CA ASN A 124 -14.68 -11.79 14.10
C ASN A 124 -13.13 -11.85 14.13
N ALA A 125 -12.50 -11.09 15.03
CA ALA A 125 -11.05 -11.02 15.21
C ALA A 125 -10.29 -10.64 13.92
N LYS A 126 -10.90 -9.81 13.07
CA LYS A 126 -10.23 -9.22 11.91
C LYS A 126 -9.69 -7.84 12.26
N THR A 127 -8.52 -7.52 11.73
CA THR A 127 -7.97 -6.16 11.76
C THR A 127 -8.65 -5.33 10.69
N VAL A 128 -9.03 -4.10 11.01
CA VAL A 128 -9.67 -3.18 10.05
C VAL A 128 -8.82 -1.93 9.85
N ILE A 129 -8.42 -1.69 8.60
CA ILE A 129 -7.71 -0.49 8.16
C ILE A 129 -8.69 0.39 7.39
N GLY A 130 -9.00 1.57 7.94
CA GLY A 130 -9.74 2.60 7.22
C GLY A 130 -8.82 3.40 6.31
N VAL A 131 -9.30 3.79 5.12
CA VAL A 131 -8.59 4.72 4.24
C VAL A 131 -9.56 5.78 3.74
N GLY A 132 -9.26 7.05 4.00
CA GLY A 132 -10.16 8.15 3.63
C GLY A 132 -9.42 9.47 3.42
N VAL A 133 -10.14 10.48 2.93
CA VAL A 133 -9.62 11.85 2.82
C VAL A 133 -9.95 12.59 4.12
N LYS A 134 -8.98 13.32 4.67
CA LYS A 134 -9.04 13.90 6.03
C LYS A 134 -10.28 14.78 6.26
N ASN A 135 -10.66 15.58 5.26
CA ASN A 135 -11.78 16.52 5.37
C ASN A 135 -13.15 15.90 5.03
N SER A 136 -13.18 14.66 4.53
CA SER A 136 -14.41 13.96 4.16
C SER A 136 -14.62 12.67 4.96
N THR A 137 -13.79 12.42 5.96
CA THR A 137 -13.86 11.24 6.82
C THR A 137 -14.54 11.61 8.12
N SER A 138 -15.55 10.83 8.54
CA SER A 138 -16.18 11.02 9.84
C SER A 138 -15.31 10.51 11.00
N ASP A 139 -15.31 11.23 12.13
CA ASP A 139 -14.62 10.78 13.36
C ASP A 139 -15.15 9.42 13.84
N LEU A 140 -16.44 9.14 13.59
CA LEU A 140 -17.06 7.88 13.97
C LEU A 140 -16.48 6.69 13.19
N PHE A 141 -16.25 6.85 11.89
CA PHE A 141 -15.61 5.81 11.08
C PHE A 141 -14.16 5.59 11.50
N LEU A 142 -13.42 6.69 11.71
CA LEU A 142 -12.03 6.65 12.14
C LEU A 142 -11.85 5.90 13.46
N ASN A 143 -12.62 6.28 14.48
CA ASN A 143 -12.50 5.71 15.82
C ASN A 143 -12.91 4.23 15.89
N ASN A 144 -13.65 3.73 14.90
CA ASN A 144 -14.04 2.33 14.84
C ASN A 144 -12.94 1.43 14.25
N CYS A 145 -12.06 1.96 13.40
CA CYS A 145 -10.98 1.22 12.76
C CYS A 145 -9.83 0.92 13.74
N ASP A 146 -9.08 -0.15 13.50
CA ASP A 146 -7.87 -0.45 14.28
C ASP A 146 -6.68 0.40 13.80
N GLU A 147 -6.66 0.74 12.51
CA GLU A 147 -5.72 1.67 11.91
C GLU A 147 -6.44 2.57 10.88
N PHE A 148 -5.98 3.80 10.69
CA PHE A 148 -6.50 4.70 9.67
C PHE A 148 -5.38 5.34 8.83
N LEU A 149 -5.49 5.26 7.51
CA LEU A 149 -4.58 5.88 6.55
C LEU A 149 -5.26 7.05 5.86
N TYR A 150 -4.73 8.26 6.03
CA TYR A 150 -5.22 9.42 5.29
C TYR A 150 -4.62 9.45 3.89
N TYR A 151 -5.47 9.51 2.87
CA TYR A 151 -5.04 9.62 1.49
C TYR A 151 -4.20 10.90 1.26
N ASP A 152 -4.51 11.98 1.98
CA ASP A 152 -3.80 13.25 1.96
C ASP A 152 -2.31 13.09 2.25
N ASP A 153 -1.98 12.29 3.25
CA ASP A 153 -0.60 12.04 3.69
C ASP A 153 0.14 11.18 2.66
N LEU A 154 -0.52 10.17 2.09
CA LEU A 154 0.05 9.35 1.00
C LEU A 154 0.38 10.17 -0.25
N VAL A 155 -0.39 11.24 -0.51
CA VAL A 155 -0.14 12.15 -1.63
C VAL A 155 1.03 13.09 -1.34
N ARG A 156 1.18 13.54 -0.09
CA ARG A 156 2.28 14.42 0.36
C ARG A 156 3.62 13.69 0.40
N ASP A 157 3.67 12.52 1.03
CA ASP A 157 4.88 11.70 1.14
C ASP A 157 5.46 11.37 -0.25
N ALA A 158 4.60 11.07 -1.22
CA ALA A 158 5.01 10.80 -2.60
C ALA A 158 5.61 12.03 -3.31
N LYS A 159 5.19 13.25 -2.96
CA LYS A 159 5.76 14.49 -3.52
C LYS A 159 7.11 14.80 -2.88
N GLU A 160 7.21 14.67 -1.56
CA GLU A 160 8.45 14.91 -0.84
C GLU A 160 9.54 13.90 -1.26
N ALA A 161 9.19 12.63 -1.41
CA ALA A 161 10.10 11.62 -1.95
C ALA A 161 10.56 11.90 -3.40
N GLN A 162 9.72 12.54 -4.23
CA GLN A 162 10.10 12.94 -5.59
C GLN A 162 11.01 14.18 -5.60
N GLU A 163 10.78 15.15 -4.73
CA GLU A 163 11.58 16.39 -4.66
C GLU A 163 12.99 16.15 -4.12
N VAL A 164 13.16 15.16 -3.23
CA VAL A 164 14.48 14.76 -2.70
C VAL A 164 15.29 13.93 -3.71
N ALA A 165 14.62 13.33 -4.72
CA ALA A 165 15.23 12.40 -5.67
C ALA A 165 15.80 13.04 -6.97
N GLU A 166 15.74 14.37 -7.14
CA GLU A 166 16.32 15.06 -8.30
C GLU A 166 17.73 15.65 -8.04
N PRO A 167 18.82 15.00 -8.47
CA PRO A 167 20.06 15.71 -8.72
C PRO A 167 20.08 16.27 -10.16
N ARG A 168 20.25 17.60 -10.25
CA ARG A 168 20.67 18.31 -11.46
C ARG A 168 21.96 17.68 -12.02
N GLY A 169 21.93 17.10 -13.22
CA GLY A 169 23.15 16.64 -13.88
C GLY A 169 22.95 16.04 -15.28
N LYS A 170 23.48 16.71 -16.30
CA LYS A 170 23.46 16.32 -17.73
C LYS A 170 23.98 14.89 -17.97
N LYS A 171 23.28 14.16 -18.86
CA LYS A 171 23.68 12.84 -19.39
C LYS A 171 25.03 12.89 -20.15
N PRO A 172 25.86 11.85 -20.00
CA PRO A 172 26.57 11.26 -21.14
C PRO A 172 26.03 9.84 -21.42
N LYS A 173 25.79 9.55 -22.69
CA LYS A 173 25.35 8.25 -23.20
C LYS A 173 26.51 7.24 -23.11
N GLY A 174 26.24 6.06 -22.51
CA GLY A 174 27.08 4.86 -22.69
C GLY A 174 27.32 3.99 -21.44
N LYS A 175 26.29 3.52 -20.71
CA LYS A 175 26.43 2.56 -19.59
C LYS A 175 25.15 1.74 -19.31
N THR A 176 24.76 0.81 -20.17
CA THR A 176 23.52 0.01 -20.00
C THR A 176 23.55 -0.94 -18.79
N ALA A 177 24.72 -1.44 -18.36
CA ALA A 177 24.82 -2.35 -17.21
C ALA A 177 24.80 -1.64 -15.84
N LYS A 178 25.56 -0.52 -15.69
CA LYS A 178 25.62 0.24 -14.42
C LYS A 178 24.28 0.90 -14.05
N LEU A 179 23.50 1.33 -15.05
CA LEU A 179 22.16 1.88 -14.83
C LEU A 179 21.18 0.86 -14.21
N SER A 180 21.39 -0.44 -14.41
CA SER A 180 20.55 -1.49 -13.84
C SER A 180 20.89 -1.76 -12.36
N ALA A 181 22.18 -1.85 -12.02
CA ALA A 181 22.63 -2.12 -10.65
C ALA A 181 22.25 -0.98 -9.69
N ASP A 182 22.48 0.28 -10.11
CA ASP A 182 22.09 1.45 -9.31
C ASP A 182 20.57 1.59 -9.16
N LYS A 183 19.77 1.03 -10.09
CA LYS A 183 18.31 0.97 -9.95
C LYS A 183 17.90 0.00 -8.85
N ALA A 184 18.51 -1.18 -8.78
CA ALA A 184 18.22 -2.16 -7.73
C ALA A 184 18.59 -1.65 -6.33
N LEU A 185 19.73 -0.98 -6.21
CA LEU A 185 20.16 -0.36 -4.96
C LEU A 185 19.16 0.71 -4.49
N ARG A 186 18.71 1.58 -5.39
CA ARG A 186 17.68 2.59 -5.07
C ARG A 186 16.38 1.95 -4.60
N MET A 187 15.88 0.93 -5.31
CA MET A 187 14.67 0.21 -4.91
C MET A 187 14.78 -0.40 -3.51
N VAL A 188 15.95 -0.90 -3.13
CA VAL A 188 16.20 -1.44 -1.78
C VAL A 188 16.16 -0.33 -0.74
N VAL A 189 16.86 0.78 -0.97
CA VAL A 189 16.89 1.93 -0.04
C VAL A 189 15.49 2.53 0.13
N GLU A 190 14.79 2.82 -0.97
CA GLU A 190 13.43 3.33 -0.96
C GLU A 190 12.45 2.38 -0.23
N THR A 191 12.67 1.06 -0.32
CA THR A 191 11.84 0.08 0.40
C THR A 191 12.21 0.00 1.89
N LEU A 192 13.49 0.12 2.22
CA LEU A 192 13.96 0.18 3.61
C LEU A 192 13.40 1.41 4.32
N GLU A 193 13.55 2.59 3.73
CA GLU A 193 13.05 3.86 4.29
C GLU A 193 11.54 3.79 4.51
N ALA A 194 10.79 3.28 3.52
CA ALA A 194 9.34 3.10 3.65
C ALA A 194 8.96 2.10 4.76
N LEU A 195 9.75 1.04 4.98
CA LEU A 195 9.53 0.10 6.08
C LEU A 195 9.86 0.70 7.45
N VAL A 196 10.89 1.53 7.56
CA VAL A 196 11.22 2.26 8.81
C VAL A 196 10.10 3.23 9.15
N GLN A 197 9.64 4.02 8.19
CA GLN A 197 8.54 4.96 8.39
C GLN A 197 7.22 4.25 8.79
N GLU A 198 6.98 3.04 8.28
CA GLU A 198 5.83 2.22 8.65
C GLU A 198 5.89 1.66 10.07
N ARG A 199 7.07 1.17 10.48
CA ARG A 199 7.24 0.38 11.71
C ARG A 199 7.73 1.19 12.91
N GLY A 200 8.25 2.39 12.68
CA GLY A 200 8.95 3.20 13.67
C GLY A 200 10.46 2.98 13.65
N GLU A 201 11.21 4.01 14.03
CA GLU A 201 12.69 4.04 13.93
C GLU A 201 13.40 2.97 14.78
N ASP A 202 12.77 2.53 15.88
CA ASP A 202 13.33 1.54 16.81
C ASP A 202 13.03 0.07 16.43
N GLU A 203 12.19 -0.17 15.41
CA GLU A 203 11.86 -1.53 15.00
C GLU A 203 12.95 -2.17 14.13
N ARG A 204 13.29 -3.41 14.48
CA ARG A 204 14.28 -4.21 13.75
C ARG A 204 13.75 -4.61 12.37
N ILE A 205 14.46 -4.23 11.32
CA ILE A 205 14.16 -4.63 9.94
C ILE A 205 15.13 -5.72 9.49
N TRP A 206 14.59 -6.87 9.12
CA TRP A 206 15.38 -7.94 8.52
C TRP A 206 15.44 -7.81 7.00
N GLY A 207 16.56 -8.21 6.39
CA GLY A 207 16.73 -8.21 4.94
C GLY A 207 15.66 -9.05 4.21
N SER A 208 15.15 -10.11 4.82
CA SER A 208 14.03 -10.90 4.30
C SER A 208 12.74 -10.08 4.16
N MET A 209 12.45 -9.22 5.13
CA MET A 209 11.27 -8.33 5.10
C MET A 209 11.39 -7.31 3.97
N ILE A 210 12.58 -6.72 3.78
CA ILE A 210 12.85 -5.80 2.66
C ILE A 210 12.62 -6.53 1.34
N LYS A 211 13.15 -7.74 1.19
CA LYS A 211 12.97 -8.54 -0.03
C LYS A 211 11.50 -8.86 -0.30
N GLN A 212 10.74 -9.24 0.73
CA GLN A 212 9.31 -9.53 0.62
C GLN A 212 8.52 -8.27 0.23
N ALA A 213 8.73 -7.14 0.91
CA ALA A 213 8.11 -5.85 0.58
C ALA A 213 8.47 -5.38 -0.84
N LEU A 214 9.74 -5.52 -1.23
CA LEU A 214 10.22 -5.13 -2.55
C LEU A 214 9.58 -5.96 -3.65
N LYS A 215 9.43 -7.28 -3.47
CA LYS A 215 8.73 -8.15 -4.43
C LYS A 215 7.22 -7.88 -4.48
N ARG A 216 6.60 -7.48 -3.37
CA ARG A 216 5.19 -7.08 -3.33
C ARG A 216 4.96 -5.80 -4.13
N ARG A 217 5.81 -4.78 -3.96
CA ARG A 217 5.75 -3.49 -4.68
C ARG A 217 6.21 -3.60 -6.13
N ASN A 218 7.17 -4.48 -6.41
CA ASN A 218 7.72 -4.73 -7.74
C ASN A 218 7.79 -6.24 -8.02
N PRO A 219 6.69 -6.87 -8.48
CA PRO A 219 6.63 -8.31 -8.74
C PRO A 219 7.67 -8.82 -9.74
N GLY A 220 8.13 -7.96 -10.67
CA GLY A 220 9.19 -8.28 -11.63
C GLY A 220 10.60 -8.22 -11.07
N PHE A 221 10.78 -7.84 -9.80
CA PHE A 221 12.09 -7.70 -9.19
C PHE A 221 12.83 -9.05 -9.07
N ASN A 222 14.02 -9.09 -9.66
CA ASN A 222 14.94 -10.22 -9.57
C ASN A 222 16.37 -9.68 -9.50
N GLU A 223 17.07 -9.99 -8.42
CA GLU A 223 18.43 -9.51 -8.13
C GLU A 223 19.42 -9.90 -9.23
N ARG A 224 19.22 -11.09 -9.83
CA ARG A 224 20.06 -11.58 -10.94
C ARG A 224 19.89 -10.77 -12.21
N ALA A 225 18.68 -10.25 -12.47
CA ALA A 225 18.43 -9.37 -13.60
C ALA A 225 19.17 -8.02 -13.47
N PHE A 226 19.57 -7.66 -12.25
CA PHE A 226 20.36 -6.46 -11.95
C PHE A 226 21.85 -6.74 -11.72
N GLY A 227 22.31 -7.97 -11.99
CA GLY A 227 23.73 -8.35 -11.90
C GLY A 227 24.19 -8.87 -10.53
N TYR A 228 23.27 -9.11 -9.58
CA TYR A 228 23.59 -9.63 -8.25
C TYR A 228 23.28 -11.13 -8.16
N ARG A 229 24.17 -11.93 -7.55
CA ARG A 229 23.98 -13.40 -7.47
C ARG A 229 22.88 -13.78 -6.47
N SER A 230 22.73 -12.99 -5.42
CA SER A 230 21.73 -13.13 -4.36
C SER A 230 21.29 -11.76 -3.83
N PHE A 231 20.23 -11.75 -3.01
CA PHE A 231 19.79 -10.53 -2.32
C PHE A 231 20.79 -10.07 -1.26
N ASN A 232 21.48 -11.01 -0.61
CA ASN A 232 22.54 -10.67 0.33
C ASN A 232 23.71 -9.96 -0.39
N ASP A 233 24.06 -10.37 -1.62
CA ASP A 233 25.07 -9.64 -2.41
C ASP A 233 24.63 -8.20 -2.71
N LEU A 234 23.33 -7.99 -2.97
CA LEU A 234 22.77 -6.66 -3.21
C LEU A 234 22.81 -5.78 -1.95
N LEU A 235 22.44 -6.33 -0.78
CA LEU A 235 22.53 -5.63 0.51
C LEU A 235 23.98 -5.27 0.86
N LEU A 236 24.91 -6.22 0.69
CA LEU A 236 26.34 -5.98 0.95
C LEU A 236 26.90 -4.88 0.05
N GLU A 237 26.48 -4.82 -1.21
CA GLU A 237 26.87 -3.72 -2.11
C GLU A 237 26.28 -2.38 -1.68
N ALA A 238 25.04 -2.36 -1.18
CA ALA A 238 24.42 -1.15 -0.63
C ALA A 238 25.17 -0.64 0.60
N GLN A 239 25.62 -1.53 1.50
CA GLN A 239 26.46 -1.17 2.63
C GLN A 239 27.83 -0.63 2.19
N LYS A 240 28.49 -1.28 1.22
CA LYS A 240 29.77 -0.81 0.68
C LYS A 240 29.69 0.60 0.09
N LYS A 241 28.53 0.98 -0.43
CA LYS A 241 28.26 2.33 -0.94
C LYS A 241 27.79 3.32 0.14
N GLY A 242 27.69 2.90 1.40
CA GLY A 242 27.22 3.74 2.51
C GLY A 242 25.76 4.13 2.38
N LEU A 243 24.92 3.27 1.78
CA LEU A 243 23.48 3.55 1.62
C LEU A 243 22.65 2.97 2.78
N LEU A 244 23.18 1.98 3.48
CA LEU A 244 22.57 1.32 4.63
C LEU A 244 23.64 0.67 5.50
N HIS A 245 23.27 0.27 6.71
CA HIS A 245 24.10 -0.51 7.61
C HIS A 245 23.53 -1.93 7.73
N LEU A 246 24.41 -2.93 7.79
CA LEU A 246 24.03 -4.33 8.03
C LEU A 246 24.66 -4.83 9.31
N GLU A 247 23.84 -5.48 10.12
CA GLU A 247 24.28 -6.27 11.27
C GLU A 247 23.98 -7.76 10.99
N PRO A 248 24.99 -8.64 11.04
CA PRO A 248 24.76 -10.06 10.84
C PRO A 248 23.92 -10.64 11.98
N ASP A 249 22.88 -11.40 11.62
CA ASP A 249 22.09 -12.16 12.59
C ASP A 249 22.54 -13.62 12.58
N GLU A 250 23.28 -14.02 13.63
CA GLU A 250 23.88 -15.35 13.78
C GLU A 250 22.85 -16.49 13.78
N LYS A 251 21.58 -16.20 14.09
CA LYS A 251 20.50 -17.20 14.15
C LYS A 251 19.85 -17.50 12.80
N SER A 252 19.70 -16.50 11.93
CA SER A 252 18.99 -16.67 10.64
C SER A 252 19.91 -16.77 9.43
N GLY A 253 21.21 -16.48 9.58
CA GLY A 253 22.14 -16.36 8.45
C GLY A 253 21.82 -15.18 7.53
N GLY A 254 20.95 -14.26 7.98
CA GLY A 254 20.56 -13.04 7.31
C GLY A 254 21.18 -11.80 7.94
N TYR A 255 20.67 -10.63 7.56
CA TYR A 255 21.11 -9.34 8.08
C TYR A 255 19.93 -8.58 8.67
N LEU A 256 20.15 -7.96 9.82
CA LEU A 256 19.43 -6.78 10.26
C LEU A 256 19.93 -5.58 9.44
N VAL A 257 19.02 -4.71 9.03
CA VAL A 257 19.30 -3.62 8.10
C VAL A 257 18.76 -2.32 8.67
N SER A 258 19.59 -1.28 8.71
CA SER A 258 19.20 0.07 9.14
C SER A 258 19.65 1.14 8.13
N PRO A 259 18.95 2.30 8.06
CA PRO A 259 19.35 3.41 7.19
C PRO A 259 20.72 3.98 7.56
N SER A 260 21.45 4.54 6.59
CA SER A 260 22.83 5.05 6.79
C SER A 260 22.96 6.32 7.66
N GLY A 261 21.90 6.75 8.36
CA GLY A 261 21.90 7.92 9.24
C GLY A 261 21.35 7.67 10.65
N ALA A 262 20.99 6.43 10.97
CA ALA A 262 20.36 6.06 12.25
C ALA A 262 21.39 5.55 13.29
N ALA A 263 22.49 6.30 13.48
CA ALA A 263 23.50 6.03 14.51
C ALA A 263 23.47 7.09 15.62
#